data_AF-A0A7C0UXG5-F1
#
_entry.id   AF-A0A7C0UXG5-F1
#
_cell.length_a   1.000
_cell.length_b   1.000
_cell.length_c   1.000
_cell.angle_alpha   90.00
_cell.angle_beta   90.00
_cell.angle_gamma   90.00
#
_symmetry.space_group_name_H-M   'P 1'
#
loop_
_entity.id
_entity.type
_entity.pdbx_description
1 polymer ?
#
loop_
_entity_poly.entity_id
_entity_poly.type
_entity_poly.pdbx_seq_one_letter_code
_entity_poly.pdbx_strand_id
1 'polypeptide(L)'
;MKRGLLYSVLTIIILIPVLTLLTLHPETLRGYGKSMGTNVRLKSGLYFLDSVNEDFERAVKIVGRRSLLACVNYVINNGVGIDSAEERIVELFENGTINGTHSEIMDCTIYDWVNSSDEIAIKRGFVLQRKIENVSVSMGGPWHVTFHVNYSITLEDVRGVFSYERNVSKHIPVSILGLEDPLYILRTNGKVSRKIEMFEGNLTEKILSGSGGNNWSSGISVVTSNPDSVAGKAEKVLIIGSATQQFGEFAGVVTGSNSTPISPSYVISGEWNSVPNNTRIVVEGNEGEVWSIENLYNLYGEKLYISGDGPSFLDRLENKLVNTYPNAGIESLVNKDEMIAKLGSYEDRSNVDYIYFNSTLLNIYKVKGMPEKFRIDEEHLERYGVNNTLSYT
;
A
#
# COMPACT_ATOMS: atom_id res chain seq x y z
N MET A 1 57.85 -4.81 82.97
CA MET A 1 58.12 -4.32 81.59
C MET A 1 57.72 -5.27 80.46
N LYS A 2 57.92 -6.60 80.54
CA LYS A 2 57.68 -7.52 79.40
C LYS A 2 56.21 -7.71 78.97
N ARG A 3 55.23 -7.57 79.88
CA ARG A 3 53.80 -7.73 79.55
C ARG A 3 53.19 -6.49 78.86
N GLY A 4 53.56 -5.28 79.29
CA GLY A 4 53.07 -4.03 78.69
C GLY A 4 53.47 -3.87 77.22
N LEU A 5 54.70 -4.27 76.87
CA LEU A 5 55.20 -4.23 75.50
C LEU A 5 54.43 -5.18 74.57
N LEU A 6 54.01 -6.34 75.10
CA LEU A 6 53.23 -7.34 74.37
C LEU A 6 51.80 -6.86 74.10
N TYR A 7 51.16 -6.20 75.08
CA TYR A 7 49.85 -5.57 74.88
C TYR A 7 49.92 -4.40 73.89
N SER A 8 50.96 -3.55 73.94
CA SER A 8 51.13 -2.45 72.97
C SER A 8 51.31 -2.95 71.54
N VAL A 9 52.11 -4.00 71.33
CA VAL A 9 52.30 -4.62 70.00
C VAL A 9 51.00 -5.24 69.51
N LEU A 10 50.25 -5.93 70.38
CA LEU A 10 48.95 -6.50 70.04
C LEU A 10 47.94 -5.41 69.63
N THR A 11 47.92 -4.28 70.35
CA THR A 11 47.07 -3.13 70.02
C THR A 11 47.45 -2.55 68.67
N ILE A 12 48.74 -2.38 68.37
CA ILE A 12 49.21 -1.86 67.07
C ILE A 12 48.81 -2.80 65.93
N ILE A 13 48.95 -4.12 66.12
CA ILE A 13 48.57 -5.13 65.13
C ILE A 13 47.06 -5.10 64.83
N ILE A 14 46.22 -4.81 65.82
CA ILE A 14 44.77 -4.67 65.63
C ILE A 14 44.40 -3.29 65.06
N LEU A 15 45.14 -2.24 65.44
CA LEU A 15 44.85 -0.88 65.01
C LEU A 15 45.14 -0.67 63.51
N ILE A 16 46.21 -1.26 62.99
CA ILE A 16 46.60 -1.16 61.58
C ILE A 16 45.48 -1.60 60.61
N PRO A 17 44.90 -2.82 60.72
CA PRO A 17 43.84 -3.27 59.81
C PRO A 17 42.55 -2.46 59.96
N VAL A 18 42.26 -1.92 61.15
CA VAL A 18 41.11 -1.02 61.35
C VAL A 18 41.36 0.32 60.64
N LEU A 19 42.58 0.86 60.75
CA LEU A 19 42.95 2.10 60.07
C LEU A 19 42.92 1.92 58.55
N THR A 20 43.44 0.80 58.01
CA THR A 20 43.41 0.53 56.57
C THR A 20 41.99 0.30 56.06
N LEU A 21 41.11 -0.32 56.84
CA LEU A 21 39.69 -0.44 56.49
C LEU A 21 39.02 0.93 56.43
N LEU A 22 39.29 1.81 57.41
CA LEU A 22 38.73 3.16 57.45
C LEU A 22 39.21 4.05 56.28
N THR A 23 40.42 3.82 55.77
CA THR A 23 40.93 4.59 54.61
C THR A 23 40.48 4.02 53.27
N LEU A 24 40.47 2.69 53.10
CA LEU A 24 40.15 2.04 51.82
C LEU A 24 38.65 1.89 51.56
N HIS A 25 37.82 1.77 52.60
CA HIS A 25 36.38 1.57 52.43
C HIS A 25 35.68 2.76 51.74
N PRO A 26 35.96 4.04 52.08
CA PRO A 26 35.40 5.17 51.36
C PRO A 26 35.86 5.24 49.90
N GLU A 27 37.11 4.87 49.59
CA GLU A 27 37.64 4.89 48.23
C GLU A 27 36.99 3.83 47.34
N THR A 28 36.83 2.61 47.85
CA THR A 28 36.14 1.53 47.14
C THR A 28 34.66 1.84 46.91
N LEU A 29 33.95 2.39 47.91
CA LEU A 29 32.56 2.83 47.76
C LEU A 29 32.42 3.97 46.74
N ARG A 30 33.32 4.95 46.76
CA ARG A 30 33.35 6.05 45.77
C ARG A 30 33.66 5.52 44.37
N GLY A 31 34.58 4.58 44.23
CA GLY A 31 34.92 3.94 42.96
C GLY A 31 33.73 3.15 42.38
N TYR A 32 33.06 2.34 43.21
CA TYR A 32 31.88 1.58 42.80
C TYR A 32 30.72 2.51 42.42
N GLY A 33 30.44 3.54 43.22
CA GLY A 33 29.41 4.54 42.92
C GLY A 33 29.68 5.32 41.63
N LYS A 34 30.95 5.70 41.38
CA LYS A 34 31.36 6.37 40.14
C LYS A 34 31.17 5.46 38.93
N SER A 35 31.62 4.21 39.01
CA SER A 35 31.46 3.21 37.93
C SER A 35 29.98 2.92 37.64
N MET A 36 29.16 2.76 38.68
CA MET A 36 27.71 2.57 38.53
C MET A 36 27.05 3.79 37.88
N GLY A 37 27.39 5.01 38.31
CA GLY A 37 26.90 6.25 37.72
C GLY A 37 27.26 6.38 36.24
N THR A 38 28.50 6.07 35.86
CA THR A 38 28.95 6.01 34.47
C THR A 38 28.13 5.00 33.65
N ASN A 39 27.95 3.78 34.16
CA ASN A 39 27.19 2.74 33.47
C ASN A 39 25.70 3.11 33.27
N VAL A 40 25.07 3.70 34.27
CA VAL A 40 23.68 4.19 34.17
C VAL A 40 23.58 5.29 33.12
N ARG A 41 24.53 6.24 33.11
CA ARG A 41 24.56 7.34 32.14
C ARG A 41 24.77 6.82 30.71
N LEU A 42 25.68 5.88 30.53
CA LEU A 42 25.97 5.23 29.25
C LEU A 42 24.72 4.52 28.69
N LYS A 43 24.07 3.68 29.52
CA LYS A 43 22.83 2.99 29.13
C LYS A 43 21.71 3.97 28.78
N SER A 44 21.55 5.04 29.57
CA SER A 44 20.56 6.08 29.28
C SER A 44 20.83 6.79 27.95
N GLY A 45 22.10 7.00 27.58
CA GLY A 45 22.49 7.55 26.28
C GLY A 45 22.16 6.60 25.13
N LEU A 46 22.51 5.32 25.27
CA LEU A 46 22.19 4.30 24.28
C LEU A 46 20.68 4.15 24.03
N TYR A 47 19.89 4.03 25.10
CA TYR A 47 18.42 3.96 24.95
C TYR A 47 17.82 5.22 24.33
N PHE A 48 18.41 6.39 24.61
CA PHE A 48 17.99 7.62 23.95
C PHE A 48 18.33 7.60 22.46
N LEU A 49 19.53 7.17 22.10
CA LEU A 49 19.95 7.06 20.70
C LEU A 49 19.06 6.08 19.91
N ASP A 50 18.76 4.92 20.49
CA ASP A 50 17.86 3.93 19.88
C ASP A 50 16.45 4.52 19.68
N SER A 51 15.93 5.21 20.70
CA SER A 51 14.65 5.91 20.62
C SER A 51 14.63 6.98 19.52
N VAL A 52 15.71 7.75 19.36
CA VAL A 52 15.83 8.76 18.29
C VAL A 52 15.85 8.07 16.92
N ASN A 53 16.52 6.93 16.78
CA ASN A 53 16.59 6.19 15.53
C ASN A 53 15.24 5.57 15.11
N GLU A 54 14.46 5.07 16.07
CA GLU A 54 13.09 4.59 15.81
C GLU A 54 12.14 5.75 15.49
N ASP A 55 12.23 6.85 16.22
CA ASP A 55 11.40 8.04 16.01
C ASP A 55 11.70 8.71 14.68
N PHE A 56 12.96 8.69 14.23
CA PHE A 56 13.35 9.16 12.90
C PHE A 56 12.53 8.48 11.80
N GLU A 57 12.37 7.16 11.87
CA GLU A 57 11.60 6.44 10.85
C GLU A 57 10.11 6.86 10.84
N ARG A 58 9.54 7.10 12.02
CA ARG A 58 8.18 7.62 12.15
C ARG A 58 8.06 9.03 11.59
N ALA A 59 9.05 9.89 11.87
CA ALA A 59 9.11 11.24 11.34
C ALA A 59 9.16 11.23 9.82
N VAL A 60 10.02 10.41 9.21
CA VAL A 60 10.07 10.27 7.74
C VAL A 60 8.73 9.79 7.18
N LYS A 61 8.05 8.83 7.82
CA LYS A 61 6.73 8.37 7.38
C LYS A 61 5.68 9.48 7.42
N ILE A 62 5.66 10.31 8.47
CA ILE A 62 4.69 11.40 8.63
C ILE A 62 4.98 12.53 7.64
N VAL A 63 6.21 13.04 7.61
CA VAL A 63 6.62 14.15 6.74
C VAL A 63 6.57 13.71 5.27
N GLY A 64 7.02 12.48 4.97
CA GLY A 64 6.92 11.90 3.64
C GLY A 64 5.48 11.78 3.17
N ARG A 65 4.55 11.28 4.01
CA ARG A 65 3.12 11.21 3.67
C ARG A 65 2.54 12.59 3.36
N ARG A 66 2.88 13.61 4.16
CA ARG A 66 2.45 14.99 3.94
C ARG A 66 3.04 15.57 2.65
N SER A 67 4.30 15.27 2.35
CA SER A 67 4.96 15.71 1.11
C SER A 67 4.24 15.13 -0.12
N LEU A 68 3.89 13.85 -0.10
CA LEU A 68 3.10 13.23 -1.18
C LEU A 68 1.70 13.88 -1.32
N LEU A 69 1.03 14.16 -0.20
CA LEU A 69 -0.26 14.84 -0.21
C LEU A 69 -0.17 16.27 -0.75
N ALA A 70 0.91 16.99 -0.41
CA ALA A 70 1.18 18.34 -0.90
C ALA A 70 1.42 18.34 -2.42
N CYS A 71 2.14 17.35 -2.97
CA CYS A 71 2.28 17.16 -4.42
C CYS A 71 0.92 16.95 -5.10
N VAL A 72 0.09 16.06 -4.56
CA VAL A 72 -1.27 15.81 -5.10
C VAL A 72 -2.10 17.09 -5.06
N ASN A 73 -2.06 17.85 -3.96
CA ASN A 73 -2.79 19.11 -3.84
C ASN A 73 -2.29 20.17 -4.82
N TYR A 74 -0.98 20.25 -5.07
CA TYR A 74 -0.43 21.12 -6.09
C TYR A 74 -1.00 20.78 -7.47
N VAL A 75 -1.08 19.49 -7.83
CA VAL A 75 -1.70 19.03 -9.07
C VAL A 75 -3.18 19.41 -9.15
N ILE A 76 -3.93 19.27 -8.04
CA ILE A 76 -5.35 19.66 -7.97
C ILE A 76 -5.53 21.16 -8.20
N ASN A 77 -4.74 21.99 -7.53
CA ASN A 77 -4.92 23.44 -7.56
C ASN A 77 -4.48 24.07 -8.88
N ASN A 78 -3.40 23.56 -9.48
CA ASN A 78 -2.83 24.12 -10.71
C ASN A 78 -3.34 23.44 -11.97
N GLY A 79 -3.83 22.19 -11.88
CA GLY A 79 -4.26 21.41 -13.04
C GLY A 79 -3.12 21.02 -13.98
N VAL A 80 -1.87 21.11 -13.54
CA VAL A 80 -0.67 20.79 -14.32
C VAL A 80 0.18 19.79 -13.56
N GLY A 81 0.77 18.85 -14.29
CA GLY A 81 1.69 17.86 -13.73
C GLY A 81 2.94 18.53 -13.16
N ILE A 82 3.58 17.84 -12.21
CA ILE A 82 4.84 18.27 -11.64
C ILE A 82 5.97 18.00 -12.66
N ASP A 83 7.02 18.81 -12.64
CA ASP A 83 8.18 18.70 -13.53
C ASP A 83 9.07 17.49 -13.19
N SER A 84 9.48 17.37 -11.92
CA SER A 84 10.21 16.23 -11.37
C SER A 84 9.61 15.88 -10.01
N ALA A 85 8.82 14.82 -9.96
CA ALA A 85 8.14 14.39 -8.76
C ALA A 85 9.15 14.03 -7.65
N GLU A 86 10.26 13.38 -8.01
CA GLU A 86 11.32 13.05 -7.04
C GLU A 86 11.90 14.31 -6.39
N GLU A 87 12.32 15.29 -7.18
CA GLU A 87 12.92 16.53 -6.67
C GLU A 87 11.92 17.34 -5.85
N ARG A 88 10.67 17.47 -6.32
CA ARG A 88 9.66 18.25 -5.59
C ARG A 88 9.25 17.60 -4.28
N ILE A 89 9.21 16.27 -4.21
CA ILE A 89 8.96 15.56 -2.94
C ILE A 89 10.11 15.78 -1.97
N VAL A 90 11.36 15.76 -2.43
CA VAL A 90 12.54 16.06 -1.58
C VAL A 90 12.50 17.52 -1.11
N GLU A 91 12.19 18.47 -2.00
CA GLU A 91 12.04 19.88 -1.65
C GLU A 91 10.97 20.08 -0.57
N LEU A 92 9.80 19.45 -0.72
CA LEU A 92 8.73 19.51 0.28
C LEU A 92 9.17 18.88 1.60
N PHE A 93 9.85 17.73 1.53
CA PHE A 93 10.31 16.99 2.70
C PHE A 93 11.32 17.78 3.55
N GLU A 94 12.24 18.50 2.89
CA GLU A 94 13.29 19.30 3.53
C GLU A 94 12.82 20.71 3.89
N ASN A 95 12.20 21.43 2.95
CA ASN A 95 11.93 22.86 3.08
C ASN A 95 10.44 23.20 3.25
N GLY A 96 9.52 22.24 3.05
CA GLY A 96 8.08 22.51 3.09
C GLY A 96 7.61 23.40 1.94
N THR A 97 8.37 23.46 0.84
CA THR A 97 8.08 24.28 -0.34
C THR A 97 7.98 23.43 -1.60
N ILE A 98 7.21 23.92 -2.57
CA ILE A 98 7.19 23.42 -3.95
C ILE A 98 7.55 24.56 -4.88
N ASN A 99 8.62 24.41 -5.67
CA ASN A 99 9.17 25.46 -6.51
C ASN A 99 9.47 26.77 -5.75
N GLY A 100 9.98 26.64 -4.52
CA GLY A 100 10.29 27.75 -3.61
C GLY A 100 9.06 28.42 -2.98
N THR A 101 7.85 27.98 -3.28
CA THR A 101 6.61 28.50 -2.68
C THR A 101 6.15 27.57 -1.56
N HIS A 102 5.82 28.13 -0.39
CA HIS A 102 5.38 27.34 0.76
C HIS A 102 4.06 26.61 0.47
N SER A 103 4.01 25.32 0.83
CA SER A 103 2.79 24.52 0.70
C SER A 103 1.96 24.60 1.98
N GLU A 104 0.68 24.98 1.87
CA GLU A 104 -0.24 25.10 3.01
C GLU A 104 -0.48 23.77 3.75
N ILE A 105 -0.26 22.64 3.10
CA ILE A 105 -0.44 21.29 3.69
C ILE A 105 0.78 20.89 4.53
N MET A 106 1.92 21.52 4.30
CA MET A 106 3.16 21.26 5.01
C MET A 106 3.23 22.13 6.26
N ASP A 107 2.81 21.56 7.40
CA ASP A 107 2.97 22.18 8.72
C ASP A 107 4.24 21.72 9.45
N CYS A 108 4.96 20.73 8.90
CA CYS A 108 6.22 20.23 9.44
C CYS A 108 7.13 19.68 8.34
N THR A 109 8.43 19.80 8.59
CA THR A 109 9.55 19.33 7.78
C THR A 109 10.37 18.32 8.57
N ILE A 110 11.32 17.65 7.90
CA ILE A 110 12.25 16.77 8.61
C ILE A 110 13.15 17.55 9.58
N TYR A 111 13.43 18.83 9.31
CA TYR A 111 14.23 19.68 10.20
C TYR A 111 13.46 20.11 11.45
N ASP A 112 12.12 20.18 11.40
CA ASP A 112 11.31 20.39 12.62
C ASP A 112 11.45 19.21 13.58
N TRP A 113 11.53 17.98 13.05
CA TRP A 113 11.87 16.82 13.85
C TRP A 113 13.28 16.92 14.43
N VAL A 114 14.28 17.34 13.64
CA VAL A 114 15.65 17.56 14.13
C VAL A 114 15.63 18.54 15.30
N ASN A 115 15.07 19.73 15.14
CA ASN A 115 15.00 20.73 16.21
C ASN A 115 14.31 20.18 17.46
N SER A 116 13.17 19.51 17.30
CA SER A 116 12.39 18.96 18.42
C SER A 116 13.17 17.94 19.25
N SER A 117 14.00 17.11 18.61
CA SER A 117 14.77 16.07 19.31
C SER A 117 16.10 16.57 19.88
N ASP A 118 16.64 17.66 19.35
CA ASP A 118 17.76 18.37 20.00
C ASP A 118 17.30 18.98 21.32
N GLU A 119 16.11 19.57 21.36
CA GLU A 119 15.53 20.06 22.62
C GLU A 119 15.35 18.95 23.66
N ILE A 120 14.93 17.75 23.24
CA ILE A 120 14.79 16.60 24.13
C ILE A 120 16.16 16.12 24.62
N ALA A 121 17.19 16.12 23.76
CA ALA A 121 18.55 15.75 24.13
C ALA A 121 19.12 16.70 25.20
N ILE A 122 18.97 18.02 25.00
CA ILE A 122 19.41 19.04 25.94
C ILE A 122 18.75 18.86 27.30
N LYS A 123 17.43 18.61 27.33
CA LYS A 123 16.67 18.33 28.58
C LYS A 123 17.18 17.08 29.32
N ARG A 124 17.81 16.13 28.63
CA ARG A 124 18.43 14.93 29.22
C ARG A 124 19.92 15.11 29.58
N GLY A 125 20.49 16.29 29.29
CA GLY A 125 21.90 16.62 29.50
C GLY A 125 22.83 15.99 28.47
N PHE A 126 22.32 15.75 27.25
CA PHE A 126 23.10 15.28 26.12
C PHE A 126 23.21 16.38 25.06
N VAL A 127 24.29 16.35 24.29
CA VAL A 127 24.46 17.13 23.06
C VAL A 127 24.24 16.18 21.90
N LEU A 128 23.16 16.41 21.15
CA LEU A 128 22.84 15.66 19.95
C LEU A 128 23.16 16.54 18.75
N GLN A 129 23.94 16.00 17.80
CA GLN A 129 24.21 16.64 16.52
C GLN A 129 23.76 15.67 15.44
N ARG A 130 22.97 16.15 14.50
CA ARG A 130 22.51 15.36 13.36
C ARG A 130 22.68 16.12 12.09
N LYS A 131 23.11 15.40 11.07
CA LYS A 131 23.28 15.95 9.74
C LYS A 131 22.63 15.01 8.74
N ILE A 132 21.61 15.51 8.06
CA ILE A 132 21.05 14.84 6.89
C ILE A 132 22.02 15.12 5.75
N GLU A 133 22.63 14.07 5.21
CA GLU A 133 23.67 14.17 4.18
C GLU A 133 23.07 14.13 2.79
N ASN A 134 22.11 13.24 2.59
CA ASN A 134 21.41 13.07 1.33
C ASN A 134 20.02 12.48 1.57
N VAL A 135 19.04 13.04 0.86
CA VAL A 135 17.69 12.49 0.73
C VAL A 135 17.43 12.26 -0.75
N SER A 136 16.97 11.08 -1.10
CA SER A 136 16.40 10.81 -2.41
C SER A 136 15.13 9.98 -2.29
N VAL A 137 14.31 10.03 -3.33
CA VAL A 137 13.00 9.41 -3.37
C VAL A 137 12.88 8.60 -4.65
N SER A 138 12.29 7.41 -4.57
CA SER A 138 11.99 6.60 -5.73
C SER A 138 10.76 5.73 -5.48
N MET A 139 10.17 5.16 -6.54
CA MET A 139 9.14 4.15 -6.37
C MET A 139 9.75 2.86 -5.82
N GLY A 140 9.29 2.41 -4.65
CA GLY A 140 9.73 1.13 -4.08
C GLY A 140 8.88 -0.07 -4.50
N GLY A 141 7.72 0.19 -5.10
CA GLY A 141 6.70 -0.79 -5.48
C GLY A 141 5.38 -0.06 -5.80
N PRO A 142 4.33 -0.78 -6.23
CA PRO A 142 3.10 -0.14 -6.72
C PRO A 142 2.41 0.77 -5.69
N TRP A 143 2.53 0.43 -4.40
CA TRP A 143 1.75 1.05 -3.32
C TRP A 143 2.58 1.94 -2.39
N HIS A 144 3.87 2.13 -2.66
CA HIS A 144 4.73 2.93 -1.79
C HIS A 144 5.86 3.64 -2.53
N VAL A 145 6.12 4.86 -2.05
CA VAL A 145 7.28 5.66 -2.40
C VAL A 145 8.33 5.47 -1.30
N THR A 146 9.56 5.13 -1.68
CA THR A 146 10.65 4.87 -0.73
C THR A 146 11.51 6.12 -0.59
N PHE A 147 11.68 6.57 0.66
CA PHE A 147 12.63 7.61 1.03
C PHE A 147 13.97 6.96 1.40
N HIS A 148 15.02 7.36 0.69
CA HIS A 148 16.40 6.94 0.91
C HIS A 148 17.09 8.08 1.65
N VAL A 149 17.33 7.90 2.95
CA VAL A 149 17.92 8.95 3.78
C VAL A 149 19.24 8.48 4.36
N ASN A 150 20.28 9.24 4.06
CA ASN A 150 21.61 9.12 4.67
C ASN A 150 21.76 10.24 5.69
N TYR A 151 22.03 9.88 6.93
CA TYR A 151 22.26 10.86 7.98
C TYR A 151 23.33 10.37 8.96
N SER A 152 24.04 11.33 9.55
CA SER A 152 24.94 11.10 10.66
C SER A 152 24.29 11.57 11.96
N ILE A 153 24.55 10.83 13.04
CA ILE A 153 24.09 11.13 14.38
C ILE A 153 25.27 11.02 15.35
N THR A 154 25.51 12.12 16.07
CA THR A 154 26.51 12.21 17.12
C THR A 154 25.83 12.56 18.44
N LEU A 155 26.06 11.74 19.47
CA LEU A 155 25.50 11.93 20.80
C LEU A 155 26.63 11.99 21.82
N GLU A 156 26.75 13.12 22.50
CA GLU A 156 27.76 13.35 23.53
C GLU A 156 27.11 13.65 24.88
N ASP A 157 27.70 13.13 25.95
CA ASP A 157 27.32 13.53 27.29
C ASP A 157 27.96 14.88 27.65
N VAL A 158 27.17 15.81 28.18
CA VAL A 158 27.67 17.15 28.58
C VAL A 158 28.79 17.06 29.63
N ARG A 159 28.87 15.96 30.39
CA ARG A 159 29.94 15.71 31.38
C ARG A 159 31.15 14.97 30.79
N GLY A 160 31.18 14.73 29.48
CA GLY A 160 32.28 14.08 28.77
C GLY A 160 32.45 12.60 29.11
N VAL A 161 31.40 11.92 29.56
CA VAL A 161 31.46 10.50 29.96
C VAL A 161 31.55 9.57 28.75
N PHE A 162 30.87 9.92 27.66
CA PHE A 162 30.87 9.16 26.41
C PHE A 162 30.59 10.09 25.22
N SER A 163 31.00 9.64 24.04
CA SER A 163 30.59 10.17 22.73
C SER A 163 30.30 9.00 21.81
N TYR A 164 29.20 9.08 21.07
CA TYR A 164 28.80 8.10 20.07
C TYR A 164 28.62 8.81 18.74
N GLU A 165 29.19 8.24 17.69
CA GLU A 165 29.00 8.71 16.31
C GLU A 165 28.58 7.53 15.45
N ARG A 166 27.57 7.74 14.61
CA ARG A 166 27.08 6.73 13.67
C ARG A 166 26.57 7.37 12.40
N ASN A 167 26.96 6.79 11.26
CA ASN A 167 26.33 7.04 9.97
C ASN A 167 25.26 5.97 9.72
N VAL A 168 24.08 6.41 9.32
CA VAL A 168 22.91 5.56 9.11
C VAL A 168 22.35 5.84 7.73
N SER A 169 22.12 4.77 6.97
CA SER A 169 21.34 4.80 5.74
C SER A 169 20.05 4.02 5.98
N LYS A 170 18.90 4.63 5.68
CA LYS A 170 17.58 3.99 5.80
C LYS A 170 16.80 4.11 4.49
N HIS A 171 16.06 3.04 4.19
CA HIS A 171 15.08 2.96 3.12
C HIS A 171 13.70 2.83 3.75
N ILE A 172 12.90 3.89 3.68
CA ILE A 172 11.65 4.00 4.43
C ILE A 172 10.49 4.07 3.44
N PRO A 173 9.67 3.01 3.32
CA PRO A 173 8.51 3.03 2.45
C PRO A 173 7.38 3.86 3.06
N VAL A 174 6.79 4.73 2.26
CA VAL A 174 5.64 5.57 2.59
C VAL A 174 4.50 5.22 1.64
N SER A 175 3.36 4.83 2.21
CA SER A 175 2.20 4.37 1.41
C SER A 175 1.52 5.51 0.67
N ILE A 176 1.11 5.24 -0.57
CA ILE A 176 0.29 6.14 -1.40
C ILE A 176 -1.22 5.90 -1.23
N LEU A 177 -1.61 4.84 -0.53
CA LEU A 177 -3.01 4.43 -0.41
C LEU A 177 -3.84 5.53 0.26
N GLY A 178 -5.04 5.76 -0.27
CA GLY A 178 -5.95 6.82 0.14
C GLY A 178 -5.61 8.22 -0.38
N LEU A 179 -4.52 8.41 -1.14
CA LEU A 179 -4.32 9.65 -1.91
C LEU A 179 -5.25 9.70 -3.11
N GLU A 180 -5.57 10.92 -3.55
CA GLU A 180 -6.18 11.12 -4.86
C GLU A 180 -5.18 10.81 -5.98
N ASP A 181 -5.64 10.20 -7.06
CA ASP A 181 -4.87 9.85 -8.24
C ASP A 181 -4.66 11.08 -9.13
N PRO A 182 -3.41 11.57 -9.26
CA PRO A 182 -3.09 12.73 -10.08
C PRO A 182 -3.51 12.56 -11.54
N LEU A 183 -3.47 11.34 -12.09
CA LEU A 183 -3.75 11.09 -13.49
C LEU A 183 -5.19 11.46 -13.86
N TYR A 184 -6.16 11.07 -13.03
CA TYR A 184 -7.56 11.41 -13.26
C TYR A 184 -7.80 12.91 -13.17
N ILE A 185 -7.18 13.57 -12.19
CA ILE A 185 -7.29 15.02 -12.02
C ILE A 185 -6.76 15.74 -13.27
N LEU A 186 -5.56 15.37 -13.72
CA LEU A 186 -4.89 15.99 -14.86
C LEU A 186 -5.60 15.72 -16.19
N ARG A 187 -6.05 14.48 -16.42
CA ARG A 187 -6.66 14.07 -17.69
C ARG A 187 -8.13 14.46 -17.81
N THR A 188 -8.77 14.82 -16.70
CA THR A 188 -10.18 15.24 -16.68
C THR A 188 -10.38 16.71 -16.33
N ASN A 189 -9.29 17.50 -16.24
CA ASN A 189 -9.32 18.90 -15.78
C ASN A 189 -10.06 19.06 -14.43
N GLY A 190 -9.78 18.16 -13.49
CA GLY A 190 -10.35 18.15 -12.13
C GLY A 190 -11.81 17.71 -12.03
N LYS A 191 -12.47 17.28 -13.12
CA LYS A 191 -13.88 16.86 -13.08
C LYS A 191 -14.10 15.48 -12.46
N VAL A 192 -13.09 14.62 -12.54
CA VAL A 192 -13.08 13.30 -11.93
C VAL A 192 -11.89 13.21 -10.99
N SER A 193 -12.16 12.81 -9.76
CA SER A 193 -11.15 12.47 -8.77
C SER A 193 -11.37 11.03 -8.32
N ARG A 194 -10.29 10.34 -8.00
CA ARG A 194 -10.31 8.95 -7.53
C ARG A 194 -9.29 8.80 -6.43
N LYS A 195 -9.67 8.09 -5.37
CA LYS A 195 -8.71 7.68 -4.34
C LYS A 195 -8.06 6.36 -4.74
N ILE A 196 -6.77 6.25 -4.47
CA ILE A 196 -6.00 5.03 -4.71
C ILE A 196 -6.33 4.04 -3.59
N GLU A 197 -7.17 3.07 -3.91
CA GLU A 197 -7.51 1.95 -3.05
C GLU A 197 -7.16 0.66 -3.78
N MET A 198 -6.39 -0.22 -3.12
CA MET A 198 -5.88 -1.43 -3.75
C MET A 198 -6.91 -2.56 -3.72
N PHE A 199 -6.90 -3.38 -4.76
CA PHE A 199 -7.55 -4.68 -4.82
C PHE A 199 -6.49 -5.78 -4.92
N GLU A 200 -6.67 -6.85 -4.14
CA GLU A 200 -5.84 -8.06 -4.20
C GLU A 200 -6.72 -9.28 -4.46
N GLY A 201 -6.34 -10.09 -5.43
CA GLY A 201 -7.04 -11.34 -5.77
C GLY A 201 -7.14 -11.57 -7.27
N ASN A 202 -7.63 -12.76 -7.63
CA ASN A 202 -7.93 -13.09 -9.02
C ASN A 202 -9.19 -12.34 -9.47
N LEU A 203 -9.13 -11.67 -10.61
CA LEU A 203 -10.23 -10.86 -11.13
C LEU A 203 -11.34 -11.70 -11.74
N THR A 204 -10.94 -12.78 -12.41
CA THR A 204 -11.83 -13.80 -12.95
C THR A 204 -11.30 -15.18 -12.56
N GLU A 205 -12.21 -16.14 -12.42
CA GLU A 205 -11.85 -17.51 -12.06
C GLU A 205 -12.78 -18.49 -12.76
N LYS A 206 -12.22 -19.54 -13.38
CA LYS A 206 -13.02 -20.63 -13.90
C LYS A 206 -13.47 -21.51 -12.73
N ILE A 207 -14.78 -21.59 -12.52
CA ILE A 207 -15.37 -22.38 -11.44
C ILE A 207 -15.45 -23.85 -11.85
N LEU A 208 -15.97 -24.12 -13.05
CA LEU A 208 -16.13 -25.48 -13.57
C LEU A 208 -16.18 -25.53 -15.10
N SER A 209 -16.05 -26.75 -15.62
CA SER A 209 -16.27 -27.10 -17.02
C SER A 209 -17.21 -28.30 -17.12
N GLY A 210 -17.89 -28.44 -18.26
CA GLY A 210 -18.91 -29.46 -18.50
C GLY A 210 -19.37 -29.46 -19.95
N SER A 211 -20.60 -29.94 -20.19
CA SER A 211 -21.26 -29.83 -21.51
C SER A 211 -22.27 -28.70 -21.49
N GLY A 212 -22.23 -27.82 -22.48
CA GLY A 212 -23.13 -26.66 -22.53
C GLY A 212 -23.85 -26.48 -23.85
N GLY A 213 -24.66 -25.43 -23.93
CA GLY A 213 -25.26 -24.96 -25.17
C GLY A 213 -25.93 -23.59 -25.01
N ASN A 214 -26.42 -23.07 -26.13
CA ASN A 214 -27.17 -21.81 -26.24
C ASN A 214 -26.38 -20.53 -25.90
N ASN A 215 -25.20 -20.34 -26.49
CA ASN A 215 -24.38 -19.13 -26.35
C ASN A 215 -24.02 -18.82 -24.88
N TRP A 216 -23.79 -17.55 -24.54
CA TRP A 216 -23.44 -17.14 -23.18
C TRP A 216 -24.52 -16.29 -22.52
N SER A 217 -24.54 -16.34 -21.19
CA SER A 217 -25.35 -15.47 -20.33
C SER A 217 -24.58 -15.08 -19.07
N SER A 218 -25.05 -14.06 -18.36
CA SER A 218 -24.47 -13.64 -17.08
C SER A 218 -25.54 -13.25 -16.08
N GLY A 219 -25.28 -13.46 -14.80
CA GLY A 219 -26.19 -13.04 -13.75
C GLY A 219 -25.66 -13.40 -12.37
N ILE A 220 -26.47 -13.11 -11.35
CA ILE A 220 -26.17 -13.52 -9.97
C ILE A 220 -26.59 -14.99 -9.79
N SER A 221 -25.67 -15.82 -9.31
CA SER A 221 -25.94 -17.22 -9.04
C SER A 221 -26.99 -17.40 -7.93
N VAL A 222 -27.93 -18.31 -8.14
CA VAL A 222 -28.92 -18.70 -7.13
C VAL A 222 -28.97 -20.22 -7.03
N VAL A 223 -28.45 -20.73 -5.92
CA VAL A 223 -28.51 -22.15 -5.56
C VAL A 223 -29.82 -22.41 -4.82
N THR A 224 -30.73 -23.16 -5.43
CA THR A 224 -32.04 -23.45 -4.82
C THR A 224 -32.60 -24.80 -5.27
N SER A 225 -33.38 -25.42 -4.40
CA SER A 225 -34.23 -26.59 -4.73
C SER A 225 -35.64 -26.19 -5.18
N ASN A 226 -36.03 -24.93 -5.04
CA ASN A 226 -37.34 -24.41 -5.44
C ASN A 226 -37.20 -23.19 -6.37
N PRO A 227 -36.98 -23.40 -7.68
CA PRO A 227 -36.77 -22.34 -8.67
C PRO A 227 -37.95 -21.36 -8.81
N ASP A 228 -39.17 -21.79 -8.53
CA ASP A 228 -40.38 -20.97 -8.72
C ASP A 228 -40.48 -19.84 -7.69
N SER A 229 -39.86 -20.02 -6.52
CA SER A 229 -39.81 -19.00 -5.46
C SER A 229 -38.83 -17.85 -5.72
N VAL A 230 -38.01 -17.95 -6.77
CA VAL A 230 -36.95 -16.97 -7.04
C VAL A 230 -37.53 -15.74 -7.74
N ALA A 231 -37.44 -14.57 -7.09
CA ALA A 231 -37.77 -13.29 -7.71
C ALA A 231 -36.63 -12.80 -8.62
N GLY A 232 -36.95 -12.06 -9.69
CA GLY A 232 -35.96 -11.44 -10.59
C GLY A 232 -35.18 -12.44 -11.45
N LYS A 233 -35.85 -13.48 -11.96
CA LYS A 233 -35.21 -14.61 -12.66
C LYS A 233 -34.34 -14.19 -13.85
N ALA A 234 -34.75 -13.15 -14.59
CA ALA A 234 -34.04 -12.67 -15.79
C ALA A 234 -32.60 -12.18 -15.53
N GLU A 235 -32.27 -11.78 -14.29
CA GLU A 235 -30.92 -11.30 -13.90
C GLU A 235 -30.11 -12.37 -13.14
N LYS A 236 -30.66 -13.58 -13.04
CA LYS A 236 -30.15 -14.65 -12.19
C LYS A 236 -29.79 -15.89 -13.00
N VAL A 237 -28.73 -16.56 -12.55
CA VAL A 237 -28.32 -17.87 -13.05
C VAL A 237 -28.76 -18.92 -12.06
N LEU A 238 -29.61 -19.85 -12.50
CA LEU A 238 -30.12 -20.93 -11.65
C LEU A 238 -29.07 -22.03 -11.51
N ILE A 239 -28.79 -22.43 -10.27
CA ILE A 239 -27.92 -23.56 -9.95
C ILE A 239 -28.75 -24.65 -9.27
N ILE A 240 -28.86 -25.83 -9.91
CA ILE A 240 -29.73 -26.92 -9.44
C ILE A 240 -29.13 -28.30 -9.74
N GLY A 241 -29.46 -29.34 -8.96
CA GLY A 241 -28.91 -30.68 -9.20
C GLY A 241 -29.47 -31.40 -10.43
N SER A 242 -30.74 -31.15 -10.77
CA SER A 242 -31.39 -31.76 -11.94
C SER A 242 -32.39 -30.81 -12.58
N ALA A 243 -32.28 -30.64 -13.89
CA ALA A 243 -33.20 -29.85 -14.69
C ALA A 243 -34.36 -30.73 -15.19
N THR A 244 -35.46 -30.70 -14.44
CA THR A 244 -36.68 -31.49 -14.69
C THR A 244 -37.79 -30.71 -15.42
N GLN A 245 -37.65 -29.40 -15.55
CA GLN A 245 -38.58 -28.50 -16.23
C GLN A 245 -37.84 -27.47 -17.09
N GLN A 246 -38.59 -26.67 -17.85
CA GLN A 246 -38.01 -25.55 -18.61
C GLN A 246 -37.76 -24.34 -17.70
N PHE A 247 -36.63 -23.68 -17.90
CA PHE A 247 -36.18 -22.53 -17.10
C PHE A 247 -35.93 -21.28 -17.96
N GLY A 248 -36.74 -21.07 -19.00
CA GLY A 248 -36.59 -19.96 -19.95
C GLY A 248 -36.68 -18.55 -19.35
N GLU A 249 -37.15 -18.44 -18.10
CA GLU A 249 -37.23 -17.16 -17.37
C GLU A 249 -35.90 -16.75 -16.72
N PHE A 250 -34.94 -17.68 -16.59
CA PHE A 250 -33.63 -17.41 -16.02
C PHE A 250 -32.64 -16.95 -17.08
N ALA A 251 -31.66 -16.13 -16.69
CA ALA A 251 -30.60 -15.70 -17.60
C ALA A 251 -29.77 -16.90 -18.10
N GLY A 252 -29.46 -17.82 -17.20
CA GLY A 252 -28.71 -19.05 -17.49
C GLY A 252 -28.98 -20.15 -16.47
N VAL A 253 -28.56 -21.38 -16.78
CA VAL A 253 -28.76 -22.55 -15.91
C VAL A 253 -27.49 -23.38 -15.81
N VAL A 254 -27.04 -23.68 -14.59
CA VAL A 254 -26.00 -24.68 -14.32
C VAL A 254 -26.64 -25.85 -13.60
N THR A 255 -26.47 -27.06 -14.13
CA THR A 255 -27.11 -28.26 -13.57
C THR A 255 -26.22 -29.48 -13.52
N GLY A 256 -26.49 -30.41 -12.59
CA GLY A 256 -25.81 -31.71 -12.54
C GLY A 256 -26.28 -32.67 -13.63
N SER A 257 -27.54 -32.57 -14.02
CA SER A 257 -28.19 -33.44 -14.99
C SER A 257 -29.39 -32.75 -15.63
N ASN A 258 -29.85 -33.23 -16.78
CA ASN A 258 -31.08 -32.76 -17.40
C ASN A 258 -31.90 -33.93 -17.95
N SER A 259 -33.22 -33.88 -17.75
CA SER A 259 -34.18 -34.79 -18.40
C SER A 259 -34.99 -34.10 -19.49
N THR A 260 -34.91 -32.78 -19.56
CA THR A 260 -35.59 -31.94 -20.55
C THR A 260 -34.60 -31.00 -21.25
N PRO A 261 -34.89 -30.58 -22.50
CA PRO A 261 -34.11 -29.53 -23.16
C PRO A 261 -34.11 -28.23 -22.33
N ILE A 262 -32.94 -27.60 -22.22
CA ILE A 262 -32.76 -26.33 -21.51
C ILE A 262 -32.73 -25.22 -22.56
N SER A 263 -33.56 -24.19 -22.38
CA SER A 263 -33.71 -23.08 -23.33
C SER A 263 -32.71 -21.94 -23.15
N PRO A 264 -32.39 -21.44 -21.94
CA PRO A 264 -31.35 -20.41 -21.78
C PRO A 264 -29.95 -21.02 -21.98
N SER A 265 -28.90 -20.18 -21.95
CA SER A 265 -27.51 -20.65 -21.91
C SER A 265 -27.33 -21.58 -20.72
N TYR A 266 -26.72 -22.74 -20.95
CA TYR A 266 -26.61 -23.75 -19.91
C TYR A 266 -25.26 -24.46 -19.89
N VAL A 267 -24.91 -24.98 -18.72
CA VAL A 267 -23.77 -25.88 -18.50
C VAL A 267 -24.22 -27.03 -17.60
N ILE A 268 -23.91 -28.25 -18.02
CA ILE A 268 -24.16 -29.49 -17.30
C ILE A 268 -22.82 -30.01 -16.78
N SER A 269 -22.67 -30.11 -15.47
CA SER A 269 -21.44 -30.61 -14.85
C SER A 269 -21.74 -31.35 -13.56
N GLY A 270 -21.03 -32.46 -13.32
CA GLY A 270 -21.11 -33.21 -12.06
C GLY A 270 -20.68 -32.38 -10.85
N GLU A 271 -19.94 -31.28 -11.06
CA GLU A 271 -19.44 -30.36 -10.05
C GLU A 271 -20.34 -29.12 -9.89
N TRP A 272 -21.60 -29.15 -10.33
CA TRP A 272 -22.54 -28.02 -10.23
C TRP A 272 -22.65 -27.39 -8.83
N ASN A 273 -22.35 -28.15 -7.78
CA ASN A 273 -22.37 -27.73 -6.39
C ASN A 273 -21.14 -26.89 -5.97
N SER A 274 -20.10 -26.78 -6.81
CA SER A 274 -18.94 -25.91 -6.56
C SER A 274 -19.26 -24.43 -6.81
N VAL A 275 -20.34 -24.13 -7.54
CA VAL A 275 -20.74 -22.76 -7.84
C VAL A 275 -21.23 -22.07 -6.57
N PRO A 276 -20.58 -20.97 -6.14
CA PRO A 276 -21.00 -20.23 -4.96
C PRO A 276 -22.36 -19.57 -5.18
N ASN A 277 -23.14 -19.43 -4.11
CA ASN A 277 -24.42 -18.72 -4.15
C ASN A 277 -24.22 -17.21 -4.00
N ASN A 278 -25.07 -16.41 -4.66
CA ASN A 278 -25.04 -14.94 -4.60
C ASN A 278 -23.72 -14.34 -5.10
N THR A 279 -23.22 -14.85 -6.23
CA THR A 279 -21.99 -14.39 -6.88
C THR A 279 -22.27 -14.11 -8.35
N ARG A 280 -21.69 -13.05 -8.91
CA ARG A 280 -21.82 -12.78 -10.34
C ARG A 280 -20.99 -13.76 -11.17
N ILE A 281 -21.67 -14.48 -12.05
CA ILE A 281 -21.07 -15.49 -12.91
C ILE A 281 -21.45 -15.30 -14.38
N VAL A 282 -20.61 -15.84 -15.25
CA VAL A 282 -20.87 -16.03 -16.67
C VAL A 282 -21.03 -17.51 -16.94
N VAL A 283 -22.11 -17.87 -17.62
CA VAL A 283 -22.37 -19.22 -18.15
C VAL A 283 -22.03 -19.18 -19.63
N GLU A 284 -20.90 -19.78 -20.01
CA GLU A 284 -20.52 -19.96 -21.40
C GLU A 284 -21.02 -21.32 -21.90
N GLY A 285 -22.15 -21.31 -22.59
CA GLY A 285 -22.74 -22.54 -23.11
C GLY A 285 -21.95 -23.17 -24.24
N ASN A 286 -21.31 -22.39 -25.12
CA ASN A 286 -20.66 -22.98 -26.30
C ASN A 286 -19.40 -23.78 -25.92
N GLU A 287 -18.63 -23.29 -24.95
CA GLU A 287 -17.44 -23.96 -24.43
C GLU A 287 -17.72 -24.84 -23.21
N GLY A 288 -18.95 -24.78 -22.67
CA GLY A 288 -19.35 -25.55 -21.49
C GLY A 288 -18.65 -25.12 -20.21
N GLU A 289 -18.40 -23.82 -20.03
CA GLU A 289 -17.63 -23.28 -18.89
C GLU A 289 -18.46 -22.33 -18.03
N VAL A 290 -18.16 -22.29 -16.72
CA VAL A 290 -18.74 -21.30 -15.81
C VAL A 290 -17.61 -20.52 -15.15
N TRP A 291 -17.71 -19.19 -15.23
CA TRP A 291 -16.69 -18.27 -14.74
C TRP A 291 -17.25 -17.34 -13.67
N SER A 292 -16.49 -17.15 -12.60
CA SER A 292 -16.70 -16.05 -11.66
C SER A 292 -16.11 -14.77 -12.25
N ILE A 293 -16.91 -13.70 -12.28
CA ILE A 293 -16.46 -12.36 -12.71
C ILE A 293 -16.74 -11.30 -11.63
N GLU A 294 -17.11 -11.75 -10.42
CA GLU A 294 -17.47 -10.89 -9.29
C GLU A 294 -16.37 -9.88 -8.97
N ASN A 295 -15.13 -10.33 -8.89
CA ASN A 295 -14.00 -9.49 -8.54
C ASN A 295 -13.69 -8.45 -9.63
N LEU A 296 -13.78 -8.81 -10.91
CA LEU A 296 -13.67 -7.86 -12.01
C LEU A 296 -14.78 -6.80 -11.96
N TYR A 297 -16.02 -7.22 -11.66
CA TYR A 297 -17.15 -6.32 -11.53
C TYR A 297 -16.97 -5.36 -10.34
N ASN A 298 -16.46 -5.85 -9.21
CA ASN A 298 -16.16 -5.05 -8.03
C ASN A 298 -14.99 -4.10 -8.27
N LEU A 299 -13.92 -4.53 -8.93
CA LEU A 299 -12.80 -3.66 -9.34
C LEU A 299 -13.31 -2.48 -10.17
N TYR A 300 -14.19 -2.74 -11.15
CA TYR A 300 -14.80 -1.72 -11.99
C TYR A 300 -15.78 -0.80 -11.23
N GLY A 301 -16.65 -1.38 -10.41
CA GLY A 301 -17.72 -0.68 -9.69
C GLY A 301 -17.19 0.20 -8.56
N GLU A 302 -16.30 -0.35 -7.74
CA GLU A 302 -15.69 0.31 -6.57
C GLU A 302 -14.47 1.17 -6.95
N LYS A 303 -14.09 1.21 -8.24
CA LYS A 303 -13.01 2.03 -8.79
C LYS A 303 -11.63 1.74 -8.16
N LEU A 304 -11.38 0.47 -7.86
CA LEU A 304 -10.16 0.01 -7.21
C LEU A 304 -8.98 -0.08 -8.20
N TYR A 305 -7.77 -0.22 -7.64
CA TYR A 305 -6.51 -0.29 -8.36
C TYR A 305 -5.86 -1.66 -8.20
N ILE A 306 -5.14 -2.10 -9.23
CA ILE A 306 -4.24 -3.25 -9.18
C ILE A 306 -2.82 -2.83 -9.54
N SER A 307 -1.85 -3.65 -9.16
CA SER A 307 -0.48 -3.53 -9.69
C SER A 307 -0.46 -3.97 -11.15
N GLY A 308 0.24 -3.24 -12.01
CA GLY A 308 0.30 -3.54 -13.44
C GLY A 308 1.41 -2.79 -14.16
N ASP A 309 1.28 -2.65 -15.47
CA ASP A 309 2.26 -1.98 -16.33
C ASP A 309 1.95 -0.50 -16.55
N GLY A 310 0.84 -0.03 -15.99
CA GLY A 310 0.47 1.38 -16.00
C GLY A 310 1.51 2.29 -15.32
N PRO A 311 1.40 3.62 -15.50
CA PRO A 311 2.30 4.58 -14.89
C PRO A 311 2.29 4.45 -13.36
N SER A 312 3.48 4.54 -12.76
CA SER A 312 3.64 4.58 -11.31
C SER A 312 3.05 5.85 -10.69
N PHE A 313 2.96 5.93 -9.36
CA PHE A 313 2.47 7.14 -8.70
C PHE A 313 3.29 8.39 -9.05
N LEU A 314 4.62 8.29 -9.11
CA LEU A 314 5.49 9.40 -9.51
C LEU A 314 5.28 9.78 -10.99
N ASP A 315 5.15 8.80 -11.88
CA ASP A 315 4.82 9.05 -13.29
C ASP A 315 3.47 9.78 -13.44
N ARG A 316 2.46 9.38 -12.66
CA ARG A 316 1.13 10.00 -12.65
C ARG A 316 1.18 11.46 -12.16
N LEU A 317 1.99 11.78 -11.14
CA LEU A 317 2.22 13.17 -10.70
C LEU A 317 2.80 14.04 -11.82
N GLU A 318 3.64 13.48 -12.67
CA GLU A 318 4.27 14.15 -13.81
C GLU A 318 3.42 14.10 -15.09
N ASN A 319 2.17 13.62 -14.99
CA ASN A 319 1.26 13.43 -16.13
C ASN A 319 1.74 12.44 -17.20
N LYS A 320 2.64 11.51 -16.86
CA LYS A 320 3.12 10.47 -17.78
C LYS A 320 2.12 9.31 -17.85
N LEU A 321 1.98 8.73 -19.05
CA LEU A 321 1.14 7.55 -19.32
C LEU A 321 1.97 6.26 -19.46
N VAL A 322 3.26 6.33 -19.17
CA VAL A 322 4.20 5.22 -19.28
C VAL A 322 4.82 4.98 -17.93
N ASN A 323 5.14 3.72 -17.66
CA ASN A 323 5.82 3.34 -16.43
C ASN A 323 7.34 3.54 -16.58
N THR A 324 7.91 4.46 -15.82
CA THR A 324 9.36 4.67 -15.76
C THR A 324 10.01 3.77 -14.69
N TYR A 325 9.22 3.18 -13.78
CA TYR A 325 9.68 2.39 -12.64
C TYR A 325 9.19 0.94 -12.74
N PRO A 326 10.05 0.00 -13.20
CA PRO A 326 9.67 -1.41 -13.37
C PRO A 326 9.02 -1.99 -12.11
N ASN A 327 7.90 -2.70 -12.28
CA ASN A 327 7.11 -3.33 -11.22
C ASN A 327 6.48 -2.37 -10.19
N ALA A 328 6.50 -1.06 -10.43
CA ALA A 328 5.84 -0.07 -9.56
C ALA A 328 4.63 0.60 -10.21
N GLY A 329 4.17 0.07 -11.34
CA GLY A 329 2.99 0.54 -12.04
C GLY A 329 1.71 0.20 -11.29
N ILE A 330 0.76 1.12 -11.34
CA ILE A 330 -0.61 0.89 -10.89
C ILE A 330 -1.55 1.17 -12.06
N GLU A 331 -2.70 0.51 -12.07
CA GLU A 331 -3.74 0.72 -13.08
C GLU A 331 -5.12 0.52 -12.46
N SER A 332 -6.12 1.17 -13.06
CA SER A 332 -7.52 1.09 -12.65
C SER A 332 -8.42 1.01 -13.88
N LEU A 333 -9.71 0.71 -13.66
CA LEU A 333 -10.72 0.70 -14.72
C LEU A 333 -11.53 1.99 -14.75
N VAL A 334 -11.49 2.70 -15.87
CA VAL A 334 -12.29 3.89 -16.15
C VAL A 334 -13.76 3.52 -16.25
N ASN A 335 -14.60 4.25 -15.53
CA ASN A 335 -16.05 4.17 -15.72
C ASN A 335 -16.43 5.12 -16.87
N LYS A 336 -16.80 4.53 -18.02
CA LYS A 336 -17.08 5.30 -19.23
C LYS A 336 -18.33 6.16 -19.12
N ASP A 337 -19.37 5.71 -18.42
CA ASP A 337 -20.59 6.50 -18.25
C ASP A 337 -20.30 7.79 -17.45
N GLU A 338 -19.45 7.70 -16.41
CA GLU A 338 -18.95 8.87 -15.70
C GLU A 338 -18.15 9.81 -16.62
N MET A 339 -17.26 9.25 -17.45
CA MET A 339 -16.44 10.06 -18.35
C MET A 339 -17.26 10.74 -19.45
N ILE A 340 -18.21 10.04 -20.06
CA ILE A 340 -19.07 10.58 -21.11
C ILE A 340 -19.90 11.72 -20.56
N ALA A 341 -20.50 11.54 -19.38
CA ALA A 341 -21.29 12.57 -18.72
C ALA A 341 -20.49 13.85 -18.41
N LYS A 342 -19.19 13.72 -18.11
CA LYS A 342 -18.33 14.85 -17.68
C LYS A 342 -17.49 15.48 -18.78
N LEU A 343 -17.06 14.70 -19.77
CA LEU A 343 -16.05 15.07 -20.77
C LEU A 343 -16.56 15.01 -22.22
N GLY A 344 -17.60 14.23 -22.50
CA GLY A 344 -18.14 14.06 -23.85
C GLY A 344 -17.25 13.20 -24.75
N SER A 345 -17.59 11.91 -24.83
CA SER A 345 -17.20 10.95 -25.89
C SER A 345 -15.80 10.30 -25.84
N TYR A 346 -15.72 9.06 -25.32
CA TYR A 346 -14.67 8.07 -25.61
C TYR A 346 -15.20 6.63 -25.40
N GLU A 347 -16.23 6.22 -26.14
CA GLU A 347 -16.84 4.89 -25.97
C GLU A 347 -15.94 3.76 -26.50
N ASP A 348 -15.20 4.01 -27.56
CA ASP A 348 -14.36 3.03 -28.28
C ASP A 348 -12.91 3.01 -27.78
N ARG A 349 -12.72 2.99 -26.46
CA ARG A 349 -11.39 2.88 -25.82
C ARG A 349 -11.35 1.75 -24.81
N SER A 350 -10.15 1.26 -24.49
CA SER A 350 -9.96 0.36 -23.34
C SER A 350 -10.47 1.02 -22.06
N ASN A 351 -11.01 0.24 -21.13
CA ASN A 351 -11.33 0.72 -19.79
C ASN A 351 -10.07 0.81 -18.91
N VAL A 352 -8.92 0.26 -19.31
CA VAL A 352 -7.66 0.43 -18.57
C VAL A 352 -7.26 1.90 -18.59
N ASP A 353 -7.02 2.51 -17.43
CA ASP A 353 -7.00 3.97 -17.26
C ASP A 353 -5.96 4.72 -18.11
N TYR A 354 -4.71 4.34 -18.03
CA TYR A 354 -3.64 5.00 -18.77
C TYR A 354 -3.76 4.77 -20.29
N ILE A 355 -4.35 3.63 -20.70
CA ILE A 355 -4.68 3.35 -22.09
C ILE A 355 -5.87 4.19 -22.55
N TYR A 356 -6.91 4.32 -21.72
CA TYR A 356 -8.08 5.13 -22.00
C TYR A 356 -7.70 6.59 -22.27
N PHE A 357 -6.76 7.13 -21.50
CA PHE A 357 -6.23 8.49 -21.69
C PHE A 357 -5.17 8.61 -22.79
N ASN A 358 -4.69 7.49 -23.32
CA ASN A 358 -3.81 7.49 -24.48
C ASN A 358 -4.61 7.68 -25.79
N SER A 359 -3.95 8.21 -26.82
CA SER A 359 -4.53 8.37 -28.16
C SER A 359 -4.27 7.18 -29.08
N THR A 360 -3.50 6.19 -28.63
CA THR A 360 -3.17 4.99 -29.41
C THR A 360 -4.41 4.14 -29.66
N LEU A 361 -4.63 3.77 -30.92
CA LEU A 361 -5.66 2.80 -31.30
C LEU A 361 -5.13 1.39 -31.05
N LEU A 362 -5.86 0.63 -30.24
CA LEU A 362 -5.57 -0.77 -29.93
C LEU A 362 -6.76 -1.64 -30.31
N ASN A 363 -6.50 -2.92 -30.53
CA ASN A 363 -7.57 -3.91 -30.61
C ASN A 363 -8.25 -3.97 -29.24
N ILE A 364 -9.56 -3.77 -29.21
CA ILE A 364 -10.38 -3.78 -28.00
C ILE A 364 -11.45 -4.84 -28.09
N TYR A 365 -11.72 -5.48 -26.96
CA TYR A 365 -12.67 -6.58 -26.85
C TYR A 365 -13.72 -6.27 -25.80
N LYS A 366 -14.97 -6.66 -26.07
CA LYS A 366 -16.02 -6.75 -25.07
C LYS A 366 -15.74 -7.92 -24.13
N VAL A 367 -16.23 -7.80 -22.89
CA VAL A 367 -16.09 -8.85 -21.88
C VAL A 367 -17.47 -9.36 -21.49
N LYS A 368 -17.67 -10.67 -21.56
CA LYS A 368 -18.95 -11.32 -21.22
C LYS A 368 -19.30 -11.02 -19.76
N GLY A 369 -20.55 -10.64 -19.54
CA GLY A 369 -21.09 -10.28 -18.21
C GLY A 369 -20.69 -8.92 -17.65
N MET A 370 -19.85 -8.16 -18.35
CA MET A 370 -19.56 -6.76 -18.03
C MET A 370 -20.53 -5.81 -18.77
N PRO A 371 -20.64 -4.52 -18.35
CA PRO A 371 -21.50 -3.55 -19.02
C PRO A 371 -21.23 -3.44 -20.53
N GLU A 372 -22.25 -3.12 -21.32
CA GLU A 372 -22.17 -3.13 -22.80
C GLU A 372 -21.08 -2.21 -23.39
N LYS A 373 -20.66 -1.17 -22.67
CA LYS A 373 -19.57 -0.26 -23.07
C LYS A 373 -18.20 -0.69 -22.55
N PHE A 374 -18.13 -1.71 -21.70
CA PHE A 374 -16.88 -2.17 -21.11
C PHE A 374 -16.02 -2.86 -22.17
N ARG A 375 -14.77 -2.41 -22.29
CA ARG A 375 -13.79 -2.89 -23.26
C ARG A 375 -12.45 -3.07 -22.56
N ILE A 376 -11.71 -4.10 -22.93
CA ILE A 376 -10.30 -4.29 -22.54
C ILE A 376 -9.49 -4.42 -23.82
N ASP A 377 -8.30 -3.83 -23.85
CA ASP A 377 -7.37 -4.01 -24.97
C ASP A 377 -6.69 -5.38 -24.95
N GLU A 378 -6.18 -5.81 -26.11
CA GLU A 378 -5.56 -7.12 -26.29
C GLU A 378 -4.43 -7.42 -25.29
N GLU A 379 -3.62 -6.41 -24.98
CA GLU A 379 -2.43 -6.55 -24.12
C GLU A 379 -2.79 -6.81 -22.66
N HIS A 380 -3.98 -6.41 -22.22
CA HIS A 380 -4.44 -6.56 -20.84
C HIS A 380 -5.37 -7.75 -20.62
N LEU A 381 -5.81 -8.45 -21.67
CA LEU A 381 -6.73 -9.58 -21.54
C LEU A 381 -6.27 -10.63 -20.53
N GLU A 382 -5.02 -11.09 -20.63
CA GLU A 382 -4.45 -12.10 -19.72
C GLU A 382 -4.36 -11.57 -18.28
N ARG A 383 -3.96 -10.31 -18.09
CA ARG A 383 -3.84 -9.67 -16.76
C ARG A 383 -5.17 -9.61 -16.02
N TYR A 384 -6.25 -9.28 -16.73
CA TYR A 384 -7.59 -9.24 -16.14
C TYR A 384 -8.25 -10.62 -16.08
N GLY A 385 -7.53 -11.68 -16.45
CA GLY A 385 -8.04 -13.06 -16.54
C GLY A 385 -9.16 -13.21 -17.56
N VAL A 386 -9.27 -12.29 -18.51
CA VAL A 386 -10.24 -12.31 -19.60
C VAL A 386 -9.62 -13.06 -20.76
N ASN A 387 -9.74 -14.39 -20.75
CA ASN A 387 -9.27 -15.22 -21.85
C ASN A 387 -10.19 -15.12 -23.09
N ASN A 388 -9.81 -15.81 -24.16
CA ASN A 388 -10.60 -15.88 -25.41
C ASN A 388 -12.04 -16.36 -25.20
N THR A 389 -12.32 -17.12 -24.13
CA THR A 389 -13.68 -17.54 -23.79
C THR A 389 -14.52 -16.37 -23.27
N LEU A 390 -13.94 -15.48 -22.45
CA LEU A 390 -14.63 -14.34 -21.86
C LEU A 390 -14.61 -13.07 -22.72
N SER A 391 -13.69 -12.96 -23.67
CA SER A 391 -13.61 -11.83 -24.61
C SER A 391 -14.39 -12.09 -25.91
N TYR A 392 -14.93 -11.05 -26.53
CA TYR A 392 -15.49 -11.09 -27.89
C TYR A 392 -15.44 -9.71 -28.56
N THR A 393 -15.58 -9.66 -29.88
CA THR A 393 -15.55 -8.41 -30.67
C THR A 393 -16.90 -7.70 -30.67
#